data_AF-A0A257RSP7-F1
#
_entry.id   AF-A0A257RSP7-F1
#
_cell.length_a   1.000
_cell.length_b   1.000
_cell.length_c   1.000
_cell.angle_alpha   90.00
_cell.angle_beta   90.00
_cell.angle_gamma   90.00
#
_symmetry.space_group_name_H-M   'P 1'
#
loop_
_entity.id
_entity.type
_entity.pdbx_description
1 polymer ?
#
loop_
_entity_poly.entity_id
_entity_poly.type
_entity_poly.pdbx_seq_one_letter_code
_entity_poly.pdbx_strand_id
1 'polypeptide(L)'
;MRGALTVLTLISVVFFPWPFAALLALVCAFTEPLVPLAAGLFADTLYYAPQAHTLPLATLCGALVTAAAFFVRSRLRAGTMRG
;
A
#
# COMPACT_ATOMS: atom_id res chain seq x y z
N MET A 1 13.61 -9.34 7.79
CA MET A 1 12.41 -9.92 7.15
C MET A 1 11.45 -8.86 6.57
N ARG A 2 11.20 -7.73 7.25
CA ARG A 2 10.36 -6.62 6.73
C ARG A 2 10.71 -6.11 5.33
N GLY A 3 11.99 -5.79 5.11
CA GLY A 3 12.47 -5.29 3.81
C GLY A 3 12.19 -6.23 2.62
N ALA A 4 12.21 -7.54 2.84
CA ALA A 4 11.94 -8.51 1.78
C ALA A 4 10.48 -8.47 1.30
N LEU A 5 9.53 -8.22 2.21
CA LEU A 5 8.11 -8.10 1.88
C LEU A 5 7.83 -6.85 1.03
N THR A 6 8.43 -5.71 1.36
CA THR A 6 8.41 -4.48 0.55
C THR A 6 8.96 -4.71 -0.86
N VAL A 7 10.13 -5.34 -0.97
CA VAL A 7 10.75 -5.62 -2.27
C VAL A 7 9.88 -6.54 -3.09
N LEU A 8 9.30 -7.59 -2.48
CA LEU A 8 8.41 -8.52 -3.14
C LEU A 8 7.11 -7.84 -3.62
N THR A 9 6.54 -6.91 -2.84
CA THR A 9 5.36 -6.15 -3.26
C THR A 9 5.66 -5.25 -4.45
N LEU A 10 6.80 -4.54 -4.43
CA LEU A 10 7.20 -3.69 -5.55
C LEU A 10 7.49 -4.51 -6.82
N ILE A 11 8.19 -5.63 -6.69
CA ILE A 11 8.40 -6.57 -7.80
C ILE A 11 7.04 -7.05 -8.33
N SER A 12 6.09 -7.40 -7.44
CA SER A 12 4.77 -7.84 -7.87
C SER A 12 3.99 -6.77 -8.63
N VAL A 13 4.15 -5.47 -8.32
CA VAL A 13 3.51 -4.38 -9.09
C VAL A 13 4.00 -4.36 -10.54
N VAL A 14 5.28 -4.67 -10.76
CA VAL A 14 5.88 -4.73 -12.09
C VAL A 14 5.39 -5.95 -12.88
N PHE A 15 5.35 -7.12 -12.25
CA PHE A 15 5.01 -8.37 -12.95
C PHE A 15 3.50 -8.70 -12.97
N PHE A 16 2.72 -8.19 -12.01
CA PHE A 16 1.31 -8.52 -11.80
C PHE A 16 0.49 -7.28 -11.37
N PRO A 17 0.22 -6.33 -12.29
CA PRO A 17 -0.39 -5.03 -11.99
C PRO A 17 -1.76 -5.11 -11.28
N TRP A 18 -2.56 -6.14 -11.55
CA TRP A 18 -3.84 -6.36 -10.90
C TRP A 18 -4.30 -7.82 -11.06
N PRO A 19 -5.00 -8.45 -10.09
CA PRO A 19 -5.33 -8.02 -8.71
C PRO A 19 -4.29 -8.45 -7.66
N PHE A 20 -3.29 -9.25 -8.05
CA PHE A 20 -2.36 -9.89 -7.12
C PHE A 20 -1.50 -8.89 -6.32
N ALA A 21 -0.96 -7.85 -6.97
CA ALA A 21 -0.16 -6.83 -6.30
C ALA A 21 -0.95 -6.04 -5.25
N ALA A 22 -2.23 -5.73 -5.52
CA ALA A 22 -3.10 -5.03 -4.59
C ALA A 22 -3.36 -5.85 -3.31
N LEU A 23 -3.60 -7.16 -3.46
CA LEU A 23 -3.82 -8.08 -2.35
C LEU A 23 -2.54 -8.21 -1.51
N LEU A 24 -1.38 -8.35 -2.15
CA LEU A 24 -0.08 -8.42 -1.48
C LEU A 24 0.23 -7.13 -0.70
N ALA A 25 -0.06 -5.96 -1.28
CA ALA A 25 0.10 -4.67 -0.64
C ALA A 25 -0.79 -4.52 0.60
N LEU A 26 -2.04 -4.99 0.53
CA LEU A 26 -2.97 -4.99 1.66
C LEU A 26 -2.47 -5.87 2.81
N VAL A 27 -1.97 -7.08 2.51
CA VAL A 27 -1.39 -7.97 3.53
C VAL A 27 -0.15 -7.33 4.15
N CYS A 28 0.70 -6.68 3.35
CA CYS A 28 1.89 -6.00 3.86
C CYS A 28 1.55 -4.81 4.77
N ALA A 29 0.43 -4.12 4.54
CA ALA A 29 -0.04 -2.98 5.34
C ALA A 29 -0.11 -3.27 6.84
N PHE A 30 -0.45 -4.51 7.23
CA PHE A 30 -0.50 -4.94 8.63
C PHE A 30 0.87 -4.92 9.32
N THR A 31 1.92 -5.18 8.57
CA THR A 31 3.30 -5.22 9.09
C THR A 31 4.02 -3.90 8.92
N GLU A 32 3.76 -3.22 7.81
CA GLU A 32 4.47 -2.01 7.37
C GLU A 32 3.47 -1.10 6.64
N PRO A 33 2.95 -0.05 7.32
CA PRO A 33 1.81 0.71 6.83
C PRO A 33 2.11 1.54 5.59
N LEU A 34 3.38 1.81 5.27
CA LEU A 34 3.80 2.62 4.11
C LEU A 34 3.85 1.83 2.79
N VAL A 35 3.77 0.51 2.84
CA VAL A 35 3.87 -0.37 1.65
C VAL A 35 2.74 -0.14 0.63
N PRO A 36 1.47 0.00 1.03
CA PRO A 36 0.37 0.26 0.09
C PRO A 36 0.55 1.59 -0.64
N LEU A 37 1.02 2.64 0.03
CA LEU A 37 1.31 3.93 -0.60
C LEU A 37 2.41 3.77 -1.66
N ALA A 38 3.53 3.13 -1.30
CA ALA A 38 4.64 2.91 -2.23
C ALA A 38 4.22 2.07 -3.46
N ALA A 39 3.43 1.02 -3.24
CA ALA A 39 2.90 0.19 -4.32
C ALA A 39 1.95 0.97 -5.24
N GLY A 40 1.07 1.81 -4.68
CA GLY A 40 0.18 2.66 -5.46
C GLY A 40 0.93 3.70 -6.30
N LEU A 41 1.99 4.29 -5.73
CA LEU A 41 2.86 5.25 -6.41
C LEU A 41 3.62 4.59 -7.56
N PHE A 42 4.15 3.39 -7.35
CA PHE A 42 4.76 2.60 -8.42
C PHE A 42 3.76 2.21 -9.51
N ALA A 43 2.56 1.77 -9.13
CA ALA A 43 1.52 1.39 -10.09
C ALA A 43 1.10 2.58 -10.96
N ASP A 44 0.89 3.75 -10.37
CA ASP A 44 0.59 4.95 -11.16
C ASP A 44 1.80 5.34 -12.02
N THR A 45 3.04 5.31 -11.52
CA THR A 45 4.19 5.64 -12.40
C THR A 45 4.35 4.72 -13.60
N LEU A 46 3.96 3.45 -13.48
CA LEU A 46 4.11 2.45 -14.54
C LEU A 46 2.89 2.40 -15.48
N TYR A 47 1.69 2.64 -14.97
CA TYR A 47 0.44 2.36 -15.69
C TYR A 47 -0.50 3.57 -15.81
N TYR A 48 -0.20 4.69 -15.15
CA TYR A 48 -0.97 5.91 -15.31
C TYR A 48 -0.66 6.57 -16.67
N ALA A 49 -1.64 6.55 -17.56
CA ALA A 49 -1.64 7.36 -18.77
C ALA A 49 -2.43 8.66 -18.50
N PRO A 50 -1.78 9.85 -18.49
CA PRO A 50 -2.45 11.13 -18.22
C PRO A 50 -3.60 11.44 -19.20
N GLN A 51 -3.58 10.78 -20.37
CA GLN A 51 -4.59 10.92 -21.42
C GLN A 51 -5.87 10.12 -21.14
N ALA A 52 -5.79 9.07 -20.32
CA ALA A 52 -6.91 8.19 -20.01
C ALA A 52 -7.53 8.43 -18.64
N HIS A 53 -6.74 8.91 -17.67
CA HIS A 53 -7.20 9.15 -16.30
C HIS A 53 -6.69 10.50 -15.79
N THR A 54 -7.57 11.30 -15.17
CA THR A 54 -7.23 12.61 -14.61
C THR A 54 -6.61 12.54 -13.21
N LEU A 55 -6.70 11.38 -12.54
CA LEU A 55 -6.25 11.20 -11.17
C LEU A 55 -5.47 9.88 -10.98
N PRO A 56 -4.38 9.89 -10.18
CA PRO A 56 -3.61 8.71 -9.81
C PRO A 56 -4.38 7.86 -8.78
N LEU A 57 -5.31 7.03 -9.28
CA LEU A 57 -6.24 6.26 -8.45
C LEU A 57 -5.52 5.22 -7.59
N ALA A 58 -4.43 4.60 -8.08
CA ALA A 58 -3.72 3.57 -7.33
C ALA A 58 -3.01 4.18 -6.10
N THR A 59 -2.42 5.35 -6.25
CA THR A 59 -1.79 6.13 -5.18
C THR A 59 -2.83 6.57 -4.16
N LEU A 60 -4.00 7.04 -4.60
CA LEU A 60 -5.09 7.43 -3.69
C LEU A 60 -5.58 6.24 -2.85
N CYS A 61 -5.80 5.09 -3.47
CA CYS A 61 -6.15 3.86 -2.76
C CYS A 61 -5.03 3.43 -1.79
N GLY A 62 -3.77 3.44 -2.24
CA GLY A 62 -2.61 3.14 -1.40
C GLY A 62 -2.49 4.08 -0.19
N ALA A 63 -2.76 5.37 -0.38
CA ALA A 63 -2.78 6.36 0.68
C ALA A 63 -3.90 6.11 1.70
N LEU A 64 -5.11 5.78 1.24
CA LEU A 64 -6.23 5.44 2.11
C LEU A 64 -5.94 4.20 2.96
N VAL A 65 -5.40 3.14 2.35
CA VAL A 65 -5.02 1.91 3.08
C VAL A 65 -3.91 2.20 4.09
N THR A 66 -2.94 3.01 3.71
CA THR A 66 -1.84 3.44 4.60
C THR A 66 -2.38 4.22 5.81
N ALA A 67 -3.29 5.16 5.58
CA ALA A 67 -3.95 5.94 6.63
C ALA A 67 -4.78 5.06 7.56
N ALA A 68 -5.56 4.12 7.00
CA ALA A 68 -6.33 3.16 7.78
C ALA A 68 -5.42 2.27 8.64
N ALA A 69 -4.33 1.74 8.08
CA ALA A 69 -3.36 0.94 8.81
C ALA A 69 -2.70 1.74 9.95
N PHE A 70 -2.38 3.02 9.71
CA PHE A 70 -1.85 3.91 10.75
C PHE A 70 -2.87 4.18 11.85
N PHE A 71 -4.14 4.39 11.50
CA PHE A 71 -5.22 4.63 12.44
C PHE A 71 -5.50 3.41 13.32
N VAL A 72 -5.57 2.21 12.73
CA VAL A 72 -5.72 0.96 13.50
C VAL A 72 -4.55 0.77 14.45
N ARG A 73 -3.32 0.98 13.96
CA ARG A 73 -2.10 0.82 14.78
C ARG A 73 -2.02 1.84 15.93
N SER A 74 -2.45 3.07 15.71
CA SER A 74 -2.47 4.11 16.76
C SER A 74 -3.52 3.80 17.82
N ARG A 75 -4.69 3.31 17.42
CA ARG A 75 -5.75 2.86 18.35
C ARG A 75 -5.34 1.66 19.18
N LEU A 76 -4.68 0.66 18.58
CA LEU A 76 -4.16 -0.50 19.32
C LEU A 76 -3.10 -0.08 20.36
N ARG A 77 -2.16 0.80 19.99
CA ARG A 77 -1.15 1.32 20.94
C ARG A 77 -1.77 2.16 22.06
N ALA A 78 -2.77 2.98 21.75
CA ALA A 78 -3.46 3.79 22.75
C ALA A 78 -4.30 2.94 23.71
N GLY A 79 -4.82 1.79 23.26
CA GLY A 79 -5.56 0.84 24.10
C GLY A 79 -4.68 0.10 25.11
N THR A 80 -3.44 -0.25 24.75
CA THR A 80 -2.51 -0.95 25.65
C THR A 80 -2.05 -0.11 26.84
N MET A 81 -2.10 1.23 26.77
CA MET A 81 -1.73 2.11 27.90
C MET A 81 -2.82 2.25 28.99
N ARG A 82 -3.97 1.59 28.84
CA ARG A 82 -5.08 1.62 29.82
C ARG A 82 -5.39 0.27 30.47
N GLY A 83 -4.57 -0.76 30.25
CA GLY A 83 -4.72 -2.09 30.84
C GLY A 83 -3.79 -2.31 32.03
#